data_AF-X0XZF7-F1
#
_entry.id   AF-X0XZF7-F1
#
_cell.length_a   1.000
_cell.length_b   1.000
_cell.length_c   1.000
_cell.angle_alpha   90.00
_cell.angle_beta   90.00
_cell.angle_gamma   90.00
#
_symmetry.space_group_name_H-M   'P 1'
#
loop_
_entity.id
_entity.type
_entity.pdbx_description
1 polymer ?
#
loop_
_entity_poly.entity_id
_entity_poly.type
_entity_poly.pdbx_seq_one_letter_code
_entity_poly.pdbx_strand_id
1 'polypeptide(L)'
;MARRKARTLTEVELEIMQVVWEMGQVTTEDVMEALAEKGRNLSDGSVRKMFSILMEKGYLTRTKPGAGFLYRAKVPKGKATMKMVSDLLGRAFGGNAALMVAALMAS
;
A
#
# COMPACT_ATOMS: atom_id res chain seq x y z
N MET A 1 3.20 -24.08 -9.12
CA MET A 1 3.20 -23.71 -7.68
C MET A 1 2.44 -22.41 -7.51
N ALA A 2 1.38 -22.38 -6.71
CA ALA A 2 0.63 -21.15 -6.46
C ALA A 2 1.53 -20.15 -5.73
N ARG A 3 1.81 -18.99 -6.36
CA ARG A 3 2.54 -17.89 -5.73
C ARG A 3 1.80 -17.56 -4.43
N ARG A 4 2.42 -17.80 -3.26
CA ARG A 4 1.89 -17.33 -1.97
C ARG A 4 1.51 -15.86 -2.17
N LYS A 5 0.23 -15.53 -2.00
CA LYS A 5 -0.28 -14.17 -2.12
C LYS A 5 0.59 -13.28 -1.24
N ALA A 6 1.44 -12.45 -1.83
CA ALA A 6 2.39 -11.64 -1.09
C ALA A 6 1.60 -10.74 -0.13
N ARG A 7 1.85 -10.88 1.18
CA ARG A 7 1.16 -10.08 2.21
C ARG A 7 1.72 -8.65 2.28
N THR A 8 2.83 -8.40 1.61
CA THR A 8 3.48 -7.10 1.46
C THR A 8 2.88 -6.30 0.32
N LEU A 9 2.95 -4.97 0.45
CA LEU A 9 2.57 -4.03 -0.59
C LEU A 9 3.64 -4.03 -1.68
N THR A 10 3.22 -4.07 -2.95
CA THR A 10 4.09 -3.73 -4.07
C THR A 10 4.31 -2.22 -4.12
N GLU A 11 5.20 -1.75 -4.99
CA GLU A 11 5.47 -0.31 -5.17
C GLU A 11 4.19 0.49 -5.45
N VAL A 12 3.44 0.11 -6.50
CA VAL A 12 2.19 0.80 -6.89
C VAL A 12 1.13 0.72 -5.79
N GLU A 13 1.01 -0.42 -5.12
CA GLU A 13 0.07 -0.58 -4.00
C GLU A 13 0.45 0.32 -2.81
N LEU A 14 1.75 0.51 -2.56
CA LEU A 14 2.24 1.38 -1.50
C LEU A 14 2.00 2.85 -1.85
N GLU A 15 2.22 3.27 -3.09
CA GLU A 15 1.92 4.61 -3.58
C GLU A 15 0.42 4.96 -3.38
N ILE A 16 -0.47 4.05 -3.76
CA ILE A 16 -1.91 4.20 -3.52
C ILE A 16 -2.22 4.31 -2.02
N MET A 17 -1.62 3.44 -1.19
CA MET A 17 -1.83 3.49 0.26
C MET A 17 -1.30 4.78 0.88
N GLN A 18 -0.23 5.38 0.35
CA GLN A 18 0.26 6.69 0.80
C GLN A 18 -0.80 7.76 0.60
N VAL A 19 -1.41 7.82 -0.60
CA VAL A 19 -2.52 8.75 -0.89
C VAL A 19 -3.69 8.51 0.07
N VAL A 20 -4.10 7.26 0.26
CA VAL A 20 -5.23 6.93 1.15
C VAL A 20 -4.94 7.29 2.61
N TRP A 21 -3.71 7.10 3.09
CA TRP A 21 -3.34 7.47 4.46
C TRP A 21 -3.29 8.99 4.67
N GLU A 22 -2.90 9.73 3.65
CA GLU A 22 -2.81 11.19 3.67
C GLU A 22 -4.19 11.85 3.64
N MET A 23 -5.06 11.40 2.73
CA MET A 23 -6.39 11.97 2.53
C MET A 23 -7.46 11.36 3.47
N GLY A 24 -7.18 10.18 4.05
CA GLY A 24 -8.07 9.47 4.97
C GLY A 24 -9.22 8.72 4.28
N GLN A 25 -9.98 9.40 3.41
CA GLN A 25 -10.99 8.82 2.54
C GLN A 25 -10.79 9.31 1.11
N VAL A 26 -10.89 8.41 0.14
CA VAL A 26 -10.62 8.70 -1.28
C VAL A 26 -11.60 7.99 -2.21
N THR A 27 -11.84 8.59 -3.36
CA THR A 27 -12.46 7.98 -4.54
C THR A 27 -11.39 7.37 -5.45
N THR A 28 -11.81 6.80 -6.59
CA THR A 28 -10.85 6.35 -7.61
C THR A 28 -10.20 7.56 -8.28
N GLU A 29 -10.99 8.60 -8.53
CA GLU A 29 -10.57 9.85 -9.15
C GLU A 29 -9.50 10.56 -8.30
N ASP A 30 -9.70 10.68 -6.98
CA ASP A 30 -8.74 11.30 -6.05
C ASP A 30 -7.35 10.64 -6.13
N VAL A 31 -7.32 9.30 -6.20
CA VAL A 31 -6.06 8.54 -6.29
C VAL A 31 -5.42 8.70 -7.67
N MET A 32 -6.21 8.73 -8.75
CA MET A 32 -5.67 8.97 -10.08
C MET A 32 -5.02 10.35 -10.18
N GLU A 33 -5.68 11.38 -9.67
CA GLU A 33 -5.17 12.76 -9.66
C GLU A 33 -3.88 12.87 -8.84
N ALA A 34 -3.89 12.39 -7.59
CA ALA A 34 -2.72 12.43 -6.72
C ALA A 34 -1.51 11.63 -7.24
N LEU A 35 -1.73 10.56 -8.00
CA LEU A 35 -0.64 9.80 -8.65
C LEU A 35 -0.15 10.48 -9.92
N ALA A 36 -1.03 11.10 -10.70
CA ALA A 36 -0.66 11.87 -11.89
C ALA A 36 0.25 13.06 -11.54
N GLU A 37 -0.02 13.75 -10.42
CA GLU A 37 0.85 14.81 -9.88
C GLU A 37 2.28 14.32 -9.57
N LYS A 38 2.42 13.04 -9.20
CA LYS A 38 3.71 12.38 -8.94
C LYS A 38 4.34 11.75 -10.19
N GLY A 39 3.79 12.03 -11.37
CA GLY A 39 4.26 11.51 -12.66
C GLY A 39 3.82 10.08 -12.97
N ARG A 40 2.86 9.52 -12.23
CA ARG A 40 2.35 8.15 -12.44
C ARG A 40 0.92 8.16 -12.93
N ASN A 41 0.76 7.92 -14.24
CA ASN A 41 -0.55 7.82 -14.87
C ASN A 41 -1.07 6.37 -14.85
N LEU A 42 -2.14 6.15 -14.09
CA LEU A 42 -2.87 4.88 -14.06
C LEU A 42 -4.26 5.05 -14.67
N SER A 43 -4.74 4.04 -15.37
CA SER A 43 -6.14 4.01 -15.81
C SER A 43 -7.09 3.73 -14.64
N ASP A 44 -8.35 4.18 -14.74
CA ASP A 44 -9.40 3.90 -13.74
C ASP A 44 -9.51 2.40 -13.43
N GLY A 45 -9.51 1.55 -14.46
CA GLY A 45 -9.53 0.10 -14.29
C GLY A 45 -8.31 -0.46 -13.54
N SER A 46 -7.13 0.17 -13.70
CA SER A 46 -5.92 -0.21 -12.98
C SER A 46 -6.03 0.15 -11.50
N VAL A 47 -6.50 1.35 -11.18
CA VAL A 47 -6.72 1.78 -9.79
C VAL A 47 -7.77 0.91 -9.11
N ARG A 48 -8.90 0.61 -9.77
CA ARG A 48 -9.93 -0.32 -9.24
C ARG A 48 -9.40 -1.72 -8.99
N LYS A 49 -8.52 -2.22 -9.87
CA LYS A 49 -7.83 -3.50 -9.67
C LYS A 49 -6.92 -3.45 -8.44
N MET A 50 -6.13 -2.39 -8.28
CA MET A 50 -5.27 -2.21 -7.11
C MET A 50 -6.08 -2.08 -5.81
N PHE A 51 -7.19 -1.36 -5.81
CA PHE A 51 -8.10 -1.32 -4.65
C PHE A 51 -8.63 -2.70 -4.29
N SER A 52 -9.02 -3.51 -5.28
CA SER A 52 -9.46 -4.88 -5.06
C SER A 52 -8.36 -5.71 -4.39
N ILE A 53 -7.12 -5.63 -4.89
CA ILE A 53 -5.97 -6.31 -4.30
C ILE A 53 -5.70 -5.83 -2.87
N LEU A 54 -5.75 -4.52 -2.62
CA LEU A 54 -5.53 -3.94 -1.29
C LEU A 54 -6.62 -4.33 -0.29
N MET A 55 -7.87 -4.47 -0.74
CA MET A 55 -8.97 -5.02 0.08
C MET A 55 -8.75 -6.50 0.38
N GLU A 56 -8.34 -7.31 -0.59
CA GLU A 56 -8.01 -8.73 -0.38
C GLU A 56 -6.82 -8.91 0.58
N LYS A 57 -5.85 -8.00 0.55
CA LYS A 57 -4.73 -7.96 1.49
C LYS A 57 -5.12 -7.39 2.87
N GLY A 58 -6.31 -6.80 2.99
CA GLY A 58 -6.86 -6.26 4.23
C GLY A 58 -6.37 -4.86 4.60
N TYR A 59 -5.79 -4.10 3.67
CA TYR A 59 -5.32 -2.73 3.89
C TYR A 59 -6.40 -1.67 3.66
N LEU A 60 -7.36 -1.94 2.78
CA LEU A 60 -8.46 -1.04 2.46
C LEU A 60 -9.83 -1.60 2.85
N THR A 61 -10.77 -0.69 3.05
CA THR A 61 -12.20 -0.98 3.10
C THR A 61 -12.95 0.02 2.22
N ARG A 62 -14.12 -0.39 1.73
CA ARG A 62 -14.94 0.39 0.80
C ARG A 62 -16.33 0.59 1.38
N THR A 63 -16.86 1.80 1.23
CA THR A 63 -18.24 2.17 1.55
C THR A 63 -18.89 2.80 0.31
N LYS A 64 -20.23 2.81 0.26
CA LYS A 64 -20.99 3.39 -0.86
C LYS A 64 -22.06 4.35 -0.33
N PRO A 65 -21.71 5.57 0.10
CA PRO A 65 -22.69 6.59 0.40
C PRO A 65 -23.27 7.13 -0.91
N GLY A 66 -24.43 6.64 -1.33
CA GLY A 66 -25.11 7.12 -2.54
C GLY A 66 -24.52 6.57 -3.84
N ALA A 67 -24.12 7.46 -4.76
CA ALA A 67 -23.78 7.10 -6.14
C ALA A 67 -22.32 6.63 -6.33
N GLY A 68 -21.42 6.94 -5.39
CA GLY A 68 -19.98 6.67 -5.52
C GLY A 68 -19.43 5.67 -4.49
N PHE A 69 -18.24 5.14 -4.77
CA PHE A 69 -17.48 4.33 -3.81
C PHE A 69 -16.43 5.20 -3.11
N LEU A 70 -16.40 5.15 -1.78
CA LEU A 70 -15.35 5.72 -0.96
C LEU A 70 -14.48 4.61 -0.37
N TYR A 71 -13.18 4.79 -0.46
CA TYR A 71 -12.17 3.89 0.06
C TYR A 71 -11.46 4.54 1.24
N ARG A 72 -11.14 3.76 2.27
CA ARG A 72 -10.37 4.23 3.42
C ARG A 72 -9.41 3.17 3.91
N ALA A 73 -8.34 3.60 4.56
CA ALA A 73 -7.40 2.69 5.21
C ALA A 73 -8.08 1.91 6.34
N LYS A 74 -7.93 0.59 6.32
CA LYS A 74 -8.30 -0.31 7.42
C LYS A 74 -7.18 -0.44 8.46
N VAL A 75 -5.93 -0.23 8.02
CA VAL A 75 -4.73 -0.33 8.86
C VAL A 75 -4.02 1.03 8.88
N PRO A 76 -3.66 1.57 10.06
CA PRO A 76 -2.87 2.80 10.17
C PRO A 76 -1.48 2.66 9.51
N LYS A 77 -0.95 3.76 8.94
CA LYS A 77 0.36 3.80 8.28
C LYS A 77 1.47 3.18 9.14
N GLY A 78 1.61 3.60 10.40
CA GLY A 78 2.65 3.08 11.29
C GLY A 78 2.60 1.56 11.49
N LYS A 79 1.40 0.97 11.63
CA LYS A 79 1.24 -0.49 11.77
C LYS A 79 1.62 -1.22 10.48
N ALA A 80 1.25 -0.66 9.32
CA ALA A 80 1.64 -1.23 8.03
C ALA A 80 3.16 -1.15 7.81
N THR A 81 3.78 0.00 8.09
CA THR A 81 5.22 0.20 7.99
C THR A 81 6.00 -0.76 8.88
N MET A 82 5.62 -0.89 10.17
CA MET A 82 6.29 -1.83 11.08
C MET A 82 6.21 -3.27 10.60
N LYS A 83 5.06 -3.68 10.05
CA LYS A 83 4.90 -5.02 9.46
C LYS A 83 5.81 -5.21 8.24
N MET A 84 5.95 -4.21 7.38
CA MET A 84 6.83 -4.27 6.21
C MET A 84 8.31 -4.36 6.62
N VAL A 85 8.73 -3.56 7.59
CA VAL A 85 10.08 -3.60 8.17
C VAL A 85 10.36 -4.97 8.78
N SER A 86 9.42 -5.52 9.56
CA SER A 86 9.55 -6.85 10.15
C SER A 86 9.64 -7.97 9.10
N ASP A 87 8.86 -7.89 8.01
CA ASP A 87 8.93 -8.85 6.91
C ASP A 87 10.29 -8.77 6.19
N LEU A 88 10.80 -7.55 5.93
CA LEU A 88 12.10 -7.33 5.31
C LEU A 88 13.24 -7.84 6.21
N LEU A 89 13.19 -7.54 7.51
CA LEU A 89 14.13 -8.04 8.51
C LEU A 89 14.22 -9.58 8.48
N GLY A 90 13.07 -10.25 8.45
CA GLY A 90 13.03 -11.72 8.38
C GLY A 90 13.54 -12.29 7.07
N ARG A 91 13.18 -11.68 5.94
CA ARG A 91 13.43 -12.24 4.59
C ARG A 91 14.78 -11.89 3.99
N ALA A 92 15.32 -10.70 4.29
CA ALA A 92 16.57 -10.21 3.72
C ALA A 92 17.74 -10.26 4.71
N PHE A 93 17.46 -10.11 6.01
CA PHE A 93 18.49 -10.02 7.05
C PHE A 93 18.45 -11.18 8.05
N GLY A 94 17.64 -12.21 7.80
CA GLY A 94 17.56 -13.42 8.64
C GLY A 94 17.15 -13.13 10.09
N GLY A 95 16.41 -12.04 10.34
CA GLY A 95 16.03 -11.62 11.69
C GLY A 95 17.08 -10.76 12.41
N ASN A 96 18.25 -10.50 11.82
CA ASN A 96 19.31 -9.73 12.45
C ASN A 96 19.12 -8.22 12.25
N ALA A 97 18.63 -7.54 13.29
CA ALA A 97 18.35 -6.11 13.23
C ALA A 97 19.64 -5.26 13.08
N ALA A 98 20.75 -5.71 13.66
CA ALA A 98 22.03 -4.99 13.58
C ALA A 98 22.54 -4.92 12.12
N LEU A 99 22.40 -6.01 11.36
CA LEU A 99 22.76 -6.02 9.93
C LEU A 99 21.88 -5.09 9.11
N MET A 100 20.58 -5.01 9.41
CA MET A 100 19.68 -4.08 8.73
C MET A 100 20.06 -2.63 9.00
N VAL A 101 20.38 -2.28 10.26
CA VAL A 101 20.82 -0.92 10.61
C VAL A 101 22.17 -0.59 9.96
N ALA A 102 23.13 -1.52 9.97
CA ALA A 102 24.42 -1.33 9.31
C ALA A 102 24.26 -1.05 7.81
N ALA A 103 23.35 -1.77 7.13
CA ALA A 103 23.06 -1.54 5.71
C ALA A 103 22.45 -0.15 5.44
N LEU A 104 21.61 0.37 6.36
CA LEU A 104 21.05 1.72 6.27
C LEU A 104 22.08 2.83 6.52
N MET A 105 23.13 2.56 7.28
CA MET A 105 24.21 3.53 7.53
C MET A 105 25.22 3.60 6.37
N ALA A 106 25.29 2.55 5.57
CA ALA A 106 26.18 2.45 4.43
C ALA A 106 25.55 2.92 3.10
N SER A 107 24.24 3.22 3.11
CA SER A 107 23.45 3.64 1.94
C SER A 107 23.42 5.15 1.73
#